data_AF-A0A7X6X0N2-F1
#
_entry.id   AF-A0A7X6X0N2-F1
#
_cell.length_a   1.000
_cell.length_b   1.000
_cell.length_c   1.000
_cell.angle_alpha   90.00
_cell.angle_beta   90.00
_cell.angle_gamma   90.00
#
_symmetry.space_group_name_H-M   'P 1'
#
loop_
_entity.id
_entity.type
_entity.pdbx_description
1 polymer ?
#
loop_
_entity_poly.entity_id
_entity_poly.type
_entity_poly.pdbx_seq_one_letter_code
_entity_poly.pdbx_strand_id
1 'polypeptide(L)'
;MNKTISSQGIKLAVLGAALAISGAAFADAPSRSHDRGGHPHHGFHHHHGHHGFHKMHGFEHGGKGMRGQRHGHMRRAGLIVPGYGVVSRDFVDGMGLNEDQLKLIEDARKAAKDLRENRKERVKEAREARSNLFKADSFDPAQALKQADEQRAKWQAERRQIDEKWIAVWGSLDAGQQARVVVYLKDRAEKAQKRAEALEERKQQREAARAERASGKAAS
;
A
#
# COMPACT_ATOMS: atom_id res chain seq x y z
N MET A 1 -33.61 37.07 39.96
CA MET A 1 -33.37 38.29 39.14
C MET A 1 -32.76 37.84 37.82
N ASN A 2 -33.56 37.90 36.76
CA ASN A 2 -33.18 37.51 35.41
C ASN A 2 -32.38 38.65 34.76
N LYS A 3 -31.26 38.34 34.10
CA LYS A 3 -30.78 39.14 32.96
C LYS A 3 -30.27 38.22 31.85
N THR A 4 -30.89 38.44 30.70
CA THR A 4 -30.76 37.87 29.38
C THR A 4 -29.55 38.42 28.61
N ILE A 5 -28.91 37.52 27.84
CA ILE A 5 -28.51 37.61 26.42
C ILE A 5 -27.72 38.85 25.96
N SER A 6 -26.53 38.62 25.38
CA SER A 6 -26.16 39.31 24.13
C SER A 6 -25.23 38.44 23.27
N SER A 7 -25.67 38.27 22.03
CA SER A 7 -25.11 37.52 20.92
C SER A 7 -24.28 38.42 20.00
N GLN A 8 -23.02 38.08 19.73
CA GLN A 8 -22.29 38.35 18.49
C GLN A 8 -21.21 37.26 18.40
N GLY A 9 -21.06 36.42 17.38
CA GLY A 9 -21.32 36.61 15.97
C GLY A 9 -20.00 36.40 15.22
N ILE A 10 -19.51 35.15 15.11
CA ILE A 10 -18.40 34.82 14.20
C ILE A 10 -18.89 33.75 13.24
N LYS A 11 -19.41 34.24 12.11
CA LYS A 11 -19.60 33.48 10.87
C LYS A 11 -18.22 33.37 10.22
N LEU A 12 -17.65 32.17 10.15
CA LEU A 12 -16.51 31.91 9.26
C LEU A 12 -16.89 30.84 8.25
N ALA A 13 -16.61 31.19 7.00
CA ALA A 13 -17.14 30.64 5.77
C ALA A 13 -16.81 29.16 5.57
N VAL A 14 -17.82 28.43 5.08
CA VAL A 14 -17.68 27.11 4.46
C VAL A 14 -17.03 27.32 3.08
N LEU A 15 -15.77 26.91 2.94
CA LEU A 15 -15.13 26.77 1.63
C LEU A 15 -15.48 25.39 1.06
N GLY A 16 -16.47 25.37 0.17
CA GLY A 16 -16.81 24.21 -0.64
C GLY A 16 -15.80 24.05 -1.78
N ALA A 17 -15.08 22.92 -1.79
CA ALA A 17 -14.35 22.45 -2.96
C ALA A 17 -15.15 21.32 -3.61
N ALA A 18 -15.88 21.64 -4.67
CA ALA A 18 -16.46 20.68 -5.59
C ALA A 18 -15.35 20.15 -6.50
N LEU A 19 -14.95 18.89 -6.33
CA LEU A 19 -14.05 18.22 -7.26
C LEU A 19 -14.90 17.40 -8.23
N ALA A 20 -15.01 17.93 -9.45
CA ALA A 20 -15.80 17.38 -10.53
C ALA A 20 -15.30 15.99 -10.95
N ILE A 21 -16.25 15.07 -11.07
CA ILE A 21 -16.10 13.76 -11.70
C ILE A 21 -16.13 13.99 -13.21
N SER A 22 -14.98 14.00 -13.87
CA SER A 22 -14.93 13.89 -15.33
C SER A 22 -14.93 12.42 -15.72
N GLY A 23 -16.12 11.91 -16.04
CA GLY A 23 -16.28 10.74 -16.89
C GLY A 23 -16.03 11.14 -18.35
N ALA A 24 -15.14 10.42 -19.03
CA ALA A 24 -15.04 10.45 -20.48
C ALA A 24 -15.07 9.00 -20.98
N ALA A 25 -15.95 8.80 -21.94
CA ALA A 25 -16.38 7.55 -22.51
C ALA A 25 -15.40 7.00 -23.56
N PHE A 26 -15.66 5.73 -23.90
CA PHE A 26 -15.12 4.90 -24.97
C PHE A 26 -14.69 5.60 -26.27
N ALA A 27 -13.53 5.17 -26.78
CA ALA A 27 -13.19 4.98 -28.21
C ALA A 27 -12.05 3.94 -28.24
N ASP A 28 -12.33 2.67 -28.53
CA ASP A 28 -12.29 2.04 -29.86
C ASP A 28 -10.91 2.14 -30.55
N ALA A 29 -10.17 1.02 -30.55
CA ALA A 29 -9.11 0.71 -31.51
C ALA A 29 -8.67 -0.77 -31.35
N PRO A 30 -8.21 -1.41 -32.44
CA PRO A 30 -8.60 -2.79 -32.75
C PRO A 30 -7.71 -3.88 -32.14
N SER A 31 -8.36 -5.03 -31.93
CA SER A 31 -7.79 -6.35 -31.73
C SER A 31 -6.72 -6.68 -32.78
N ARG A 32 -5.48 -6.91 -32.34
CA ARG A 32 -4.48 -7.64 -33.11
C ARG A 32 -4.36 -9.07 -32.58
N SER A 33 -5.02 -9.97 -33.29
CA SER A 33 -4.71 -11.39 -33.33
C SER A 33 -3.29 -11.59 -33.84
N HIS A 34 -2.45 -12.32 -33.11
CA HIS A 34 -1.27 -12.95 -33.69
C HIS A 34 -1.42 -14.46 -33.59
N ASP A 35 -1.51 -15.03 -34.79
CA ASP A 35 -1.61 -16.43 -35.14
C ASP A 35 -0.49 -17.29 -34.56
N ARG A 36 -0.91 -18.50 -34.21
CA ARG A 36 -0.08 -19.70 -34.05
C ARG A 36 0.18 -20.29 -35.43
N GLY A 37 1.45 -20.54 -35.73
CA GLY A 37 1.93 -21.40 -36.82
C GLY A 37 3.37 -20.97 -37.12
N GLY A 38 4.39 -21.81 -37.17
CA GLY A 38 4.54 -23.25 -37.33
C GLY A 38 5.88 -23.46 -38.06
N HIS A 39 6.47 -24.66 -37.95
CA HIS A 39 7.66 -25.18 -38.68
C HIS A 39 9.09 -24.84 -38.19
N PRO A 40 10.10 -25.71 -38.43
CA PRO A 40 10.10 -27.18 -38.50
C PRO A 40 11.25 -27.87 -37.74
N HIS A 41 11.15 -29.19 -37.57
CA HIS A 41 12.22 -30.09 -37.11
C HIS A 41 13.29 -30.33 -38.20
N HIS A 42 14.54 -30.54 -37.79
CA HIS A 42 15.64 -31.39 -38.32
C HIS A 42 16.96 -30.80 -37.78
N GLY A 43 17.99 -31.51 -37.31
CA GLY A 43 18.28 -32.92 -37.22
C GLY A 43 19.55 -33.11 -36.37
N PHE A 44 19.78 -34.34 -35.95
CA PHE A 44 20.93 -34.84 -35.21
C PHE A 44 22.27 -34.43 -35.83
N HIS A 45 23.21 -33.90 -35.04
CA HIS A 45 24.67 -34.08 -35.26
C HIS A 45 25.38 -34.22 -33.91
N HIS A 46 26.03 -35.38 -33.74
CA HIS A 46 26.98 -35.69 -32.67
C HIS A 46 28.33 -35.04 -32.98
N HIS A 47 28.89 -34.28 -32.04
CA HIS A 47 30.34 -34.11 -31.97
C HIS A 47 30.82 -34.26 -30.52
N HIS A 48 31.64 -35.28 -30.34
CA HIS A 48 32.41 -35.62 -29.15
C HIS A 48 33.55 -34.62 -28.92
N GLY A 49 33.87 -34.37 -27.64
CA GLY A 49 35.24 -34.16 -27.19
C GLY A 49 35.66 -32.71 -26.95
N HIS A 50 35.49 -32.23 -25.71
CA HIS A 50 36.56 -31.61 -24.90
C HIS A 50 35.98 -31.23 -23.52
N HIS A 51 36.15 -32.12 -22.53
CA HIS A 51 35.90 -31.83 -21.12
C HIS A 51 37.02 -30.95 -20.56
N GLY A 52 36.91 -29.64 -20.79
CA GLY A 52 37.54 -28.63 -19.94
C GLY A 52 36.53 -28.19 -18.89
N PHE A 53 36.91 -28.24 -17.61
CA PHE A 53 36.11 -27.83 -16.45
C PHE A 53 35.75 -26.33 -16.52
N HIS A 54 34.74 -25.97 -17.29
CA HIS A 54 34.02 -24.71 -17.12
C HIS A 54 32.75 -24.99 -16.33
N LYS A 55 32.81 -24.58 -15.07
CA LYS A 55 31.68 -24.44 -14.14
C LYS A 55 30.61 -23.62 -14.85
N MET A 56 29.62 -24.30 -15.43
CA MET A 56 28.43 -23.70 -16.01
C MET A 56 27.79 -22.84 -14.93
N HIS A 57 27.86 -21.52 -15.12
CA HIS A 57 27.03 -20.55 -14.40
C HIS A 57 25.58 -20.81 -14.81
N GLY A 58 24.94 -21.72 -14.08
CA GLY A 58 23.51 -21.92 -14.10
C GLY A 58 22.82 -20.59 -13.81
N PHE A 59 21.79 -20.31 -14.60
CA PHE A 59 20.85 -19.21 -14.47
C PHE A 59 19.96 -19.38 -13.20
N GLU A 60 20.56 -19.66 -12.04
CA GLU A 60 19.91 -19.69 -10.73
C GLU A 60 20.04 -18.34 -10.03
N HIS A 61 19.37 -17.32 -10.57
CA HIS A 61 19.07 -16.11 -9.80
C HIS A 61 17.69 -16.26 -9.14
N GLY A 62 17.65 -16.99 -8.02
CA GLY A 62 16.45 -17.32 -7.26
C GLY A 62 16.39 -16.76 -5.83
N GLY A 63 17.10 -15.68 -5.52
CA GLY A 63 16.74 -14.71 -4.46
C GLY A 63 16.20 -15.21 -3.11
N LYS A 64 16.74 -16.29 -2.52
CA LYS A 64 16.51 -16.65 -1.11
C LYS A 64 17.45 -15.83 -0.23
N GLY A 65 17.11 -14.58 0.09
CA GLY A 65 17.94 -13.78 1.00
C GLY A 65 17.40 -12.40 1.39
N MET A 66 16.49 -11.81 0.62
CA MET A 66 16.08 -10.41 0.83
C MET A 66 14.58 -10.23 1.15
N ARG A 67 13.89 -11.28 1.59
CA ARG A 67 12.46 -11.19 2.00
C ARG A 67 12.26 -11.01 3.51
N GLY A 68 13.32 -11.07 4.32
CA GLY A 68 13.24 -11.03 5.79
C GLY A 68 13.31 -9.64 6.42
N GLN A 69 14.20 -8.74 5.95
CA GLN A 69 14.47 -7.50 6.69
C GLN A 69 13.40 -6.40 6.56
N ARG A 70 12.49 -6.44 5.59
CA ARG A 70 11.51 -5.34 5.39
C ARG A 70 10.28 -5.40 6.30
N HIS A 71 10.06 -6.50 7.01
CA HIS A 71 8.85 -6.68 7.84
C HIS A 71 8.98 -6.18 9.29
N GLY A 72 10.16 -5.74 9.73
CA GLY A 72 10.40 -5.31 11.11
C GLY A 72 9.81 -3.93 11.47
N HIS A 73 9.81 -2.98 10.54
CA HIS A 73 9.51 -1.57 10.87
C HIS A 73 8.01 -1.29 11.09
N MET A 74 7.11 -2.03 10.44
CA MET A 74 5.67 -1.88 10.70
C MET A 74 5.23 -2.45 12.05
N ARG A 75 6.04 -3.31 12.68
CA ARG A 75 5.76 -3.85 14.02
C ARG A 75 6.05 -2.86 15.15
N ARG A 76 6.65 -1.71 14.84
CA ARG A 76 6.99 -0.64 15.79
C ARG A 76 6.13 0.61 15.63
N ALA A 77 4.88 0.47 15.18
CA ALA A 77 3.93 1.57 15.26
C ALA A 77 3.59 1.82 16.73
N GLY A 78 3.98 2.99 17.25
CA GLY A 78 3.67 3.44 18.61
C GLY A 78 2.34 4.15 18.65
N LEU A 79 2.19 5.18 17.81
CA LEU A 79 1.00 6.00 17.67
C LEU A 79 0.66 6.16 16.19
N ILE A 80 -0.62 6.18 15.84
CA ILE A 80 -1.06 6.51 14.48
C ILE A 80 -1.86 7.80 14.57
N VAL A 81 -1.52 8.78 13.73
CA VAL A 81 -2.28 10.00 13.55
C VAL A 81 -3.05 9.88 12.23
N PRO A 82 -4.38 9.70 12.26
CA PRO A 82 -5.18 9.58 11.05
C PRO A 82 -4.93 10.73 10.09
N GLY A 83 -4.73 10.41 8.81
CA GLY A 83 -4.39 11.39 7.76
C GLY A 83 -2.90 11.78 7.67
N TYR A 84 -2.12 11.66 8.75
CA TYR A 84 -0.71 12.11 8.78
C TYR A 84 0.30 10.96 8.86
N GLY A 85 -0.10 9.81 9.41
CA GLY A 85 0.68 8.57 9.37
C GLY A 85 1.09 8.06 10.74
N VAL A 86 2.18 7.29 10.77
CA VAL A 86 2.61 6.52 11.94
C VAL A 86 3.75 7.25 12.67
N VAL A 87 3.76 7.14 13.99
CA VAL A 87 4.86 7.55 14.86
C VAL A 87 5.49 6.29 15.45
N SER A 88 6.82 6.23 15.48
CA SER A 88 7.55 5.06 15.99
C SER A 88 7.33 4.86 17.49
N ARG A 89 7.22 3.60 17.92
CA ARG A 89 7.12 3.23 19.34
C ARG A 89 8.23 3.84 20.18
N ASP A 90 9.48 3.76 19.72
CA ASP A 90 10.63 4.33 20.44
C ASP A 90 10.50 5.85 20.68
N PHE A 91 9.80 6.58 19.79
CA PHE A 91 9.51 8.00 19.98
C PHE A 91 8.39 8.21 21.00
N VAL A 92 7.35 7.39 20.94
CA VAL A 92 6.20 7.44 21.86
C VAL A 92 6.63 7.12 23.30
N ASP A 93 7.45 6.08 23.47
CA ASP A 93 8.00 5.68 24.77
C ASP A 93 8.87 6.82 25.37
N GLY A 94 9.54 7.61 24.54
CA GLY A 94 10.32 8.80 24.94
C GLY A 94 9.51 10.10 25.15
N MET A 95 8.17 10.07 25.07
CA MET A 95 7.33 11.25 25.32
C MET A 95 6.94 11.42 26.79
N GLY A 96 7.17 10.41 27.64
CA GLY A 96 6.75 10.45 29.04
C GLY A 96 5.23 10.43 29.17
N LEU A 97 4.59 9.46 28.51
CA LEU A 97 3.13 9.30 28.57
C LEU A 97 2.67 8.80 29.94
N ASN A 98 1.48 9.22 30.36
CA ASN A 98 0.86 8.69 31.57
C ASN A 98 0.23 7.30 31.32
N GLU A 99 -0.15 6.60 32.40
CA GLU A 99 -0.70 5.25 32.29
C GLU A 99 -2.00 5.18 31.48
N ASP A 100 -2.85 6.20 31.56
CA ASP A 100 -4.14 6.22 30.86
C ASP A 100 -3.96 6.44 29.35
N GLN A 101 -3.03 7.30 28.94
CA GLN A 101 -2.61 7.49 27.55
C GLN A 101 -2.01 6.19 26.99
N LEU A 102 -1.18 5.49 27.77
CA LEU A 102 -0.60 4.21 27.37
C LEU A 102 -1.67 3.13 27.18
N LYS A 103 -2.68 3.07 28.05
CA LYS A 103 -3.84 2.16 27.90
C LYS A 103 -4.60 2.46 26.61
N LEU A 104 -4.92 3.72 26.33
CA LEU A 104 -5.61 4.12 25.09
C LEU A 104 -4.81 3.72 23.84
N ILE A 105 -3.48 3.89 23.87
CA ILE A 105 -2.60 3.47 22.79
C ILE A 105 -2.64 1.95 22.60
N GLU A 106 -2.50 1.17 23.67
CA GLU A 106 -2.54 -0.30 23.58
C GLU A 106 -3.90 -0.81 23.09
N ASP A 107 -5.01 -0.20 23.53
CA ASP A 107 -6.35 -0.55 23.04
C ASP A 107 -6.53 -0.27 21.54
N ALA A 108 -6.02 0.88 21.06
CA ALA A 108 -6.02 1.21 19.64
C ALA A 108 -5.14 0.24 18.82
N ARG A 109 -3.97 -0.13 19.36
CA ARG A 109 -3.04 -1.10 18.72
C ARG A 109 -3.63 -2.49 18.67
N LYS A 110 -4.27 -2.94 19.75
CA LYS A 110 -4.95 -4.23 19.82
C LYS A 110 -6.09 -4.28 18.81
N ALA A 111 -6.95 -3.27 18.76
CA ALA A 111 -8.03 -3.18 17.78
C ALA A 111 -7.51 -3.22 16.32
N ALA A 112 -6.42 -2.51 16.04
CA ALA A 112 -5.79 -2.53 14.72
C ALA A 112 -5.18 -3.90 14.36
N LYS A 113 -4.60 -4.60 15.34
CA LYS A 113 -4.06 -5.95 15.18
C LYS A 113 -5.19 -6.95 14.91
N ASP A 114 -6.25 -6.91 15.69
CA ASP A 114 -7.39 -7.81 15.56
C ASP A 114 -8.07 -7.63 14.20
N LEU A 115 -8.26 -6.39 13.74
CA LEU A 115 -8.79 -6.12 12.40
C LEU A 115 -7.88 -6.71 11.30
N ARG A 116 -6.55 -6.62 11.47
CA ARG A 116 -5.60 -7.14 10.51
C ARG A 116 -5.65 -8.67 10.42
N GLU A 117 -5.76 -9.37 11.55
CA GLU A 117 -5.87 -10.84 11.55
C GLU A 117 -7.22 -11.27 10.95
N ASN A 118 -8.33 -10.65 11.35
CA ASN A 118 -9.65 -10.92 10.76
C ASN A 118 -9.66 -10.68 9.24
N ARG A 119 -8.95 -9.64 8.77
CA ARG A 119 -8.79 -9.39 7.34
C ARG A 119 -8.03 -10.51 6.65
N LYS A 120 -6.97 -11.03 7.26
CA LYS A 120 -6.16 -12.10 6.68
C LYS A 120 -7.00 -13.36 6.46
N GLU A 121 -7.86 -13.69 7.42
CA GLU A 121 -8.81 -14.80 7.32
C GLU A 121 -9.83 -14.56 6.19
N ARG A 122 -10.50 -13.40 6.18
CA ARG A 122 -11.45 -13.04 5.11
C ARG A 122 -10.85 -13.05 3.71
N VAL A 123 -9.60 -12.60 3.56
CA VAL A 123 -8.89 -12.64 2.26
C VAL A 123 -8.58 -14.08 1.85
N LYS A 124 -8.24 -14.95 2.80
CA LYS A 124 -8.03 -16.37 2.53
C LYS A 124 -9.32 -17.01 2.04
N GLU A 125 -10.43 -16.82 2.75
CA GLU A 125 -11.75 -17.32 2.37
C GLU A 125 -12.19 -16.79 1.01
N ALA A 126 -12.04 -15.48 0.77
CA ALA A 126 -12.39 -14.87 -0.52
C ALA A 126 -11.55 -15.44 -1.68
N ARG A 127 -10.28 -15.79 -1.42
CA ARG A 127 -9.41 -16.43 -2.41
C ARG A 127 -9.88 -17.85 -2.72
N GLU A 128 -10.23 -18.63 -1.70
CA GLU A 128 -10.76 -19.99 -1.85
C GLU A 128 -12.09 -19.96 -2.62
N ALA A 129 -13.01 -19.07 -2.25
CA ALA A 129 -14.29 -18.88 -2.94
C ALA A 129 -14.10 -18.51 -4.43
N ARG A 130 -13.20 -17.55 -4.74
CA ARG A 130 -12.87 -17.24 -6.14
C ARG A 130 -12.28 -18.43 -6.88
N SER A 131 -11.41 -19.21 -6.23
CA SER A 131 -10.81 -20.38 -6.86
C SER A 131 -11.85 -21.44 -7.21
N ASN A 132 -12.92 -21.57 -6.41
CA ASN A 132 -14.02 -22.48 -6.69
C ASN A 132 -14.90 -21.96 -7.85
N LEU A 133 -15.16 -20.65 -7.92
CA LEU A 133 -15.89 -20.05 -9.05
C LEU A 133 -15.16 -20.25 -10.38
N PHE A 134 -13.82 -20.11 -10.40
CA PHE A 134 -13.01 -20.39 -11.59
C PHE A 134 -13.05 -21.86 -12.02
N LYS A 135 -13.18 -22.80 -11.07
CA LYS A 135 -13.34 -24.23 -11.40
C LYS A 135 -14.74 -24.57 -11.94
N ALA A 136 -15.72 -23.72 -11.65
CA ALA A 136 -17.12 -23.93 -11.98
C ALA A 136 -17.59 -23.14 -13.22
N ASP A 137 -16.67 -22.48 -13.97
CA ASP A 137 -16.94 -21.61 -15.13
C ASP A 137 -18.06 -20.55 -14.92
N SER A 138 -18.37 -20.22 -13.65
CA SER A 138 -19.39 -19.25 -13.28
C SER A 138 -18.74 -17.92 -12.92
N PHE A 139 -18.37 -17.17 -13.95
CA PHE A 139 -17.75 -15.85 -13.80
C PHE A 139 -18.71 -14.73 -14.22
N ASP A 140 -19.32 -14.05 -13.25
CA ASP A 140 -20.09 -12.82 -13.48
C ASP A 140 -19.26 -11.59 -13.01
N PRO A 141 -18.68 -10.81 -13.94
CA PRO A 141 -17.89 -9.64 -13.61
C PRO A 141 -18.70 -8.52 -12.95
N ALA A 142 -20.00 -8.39 -13.25
CA ALA A 142 -20.85 -7.35 -12.67
C ALA A 142 -21.14 -7.65 -11.20
N GLN A 143 -21.41 -8.91 -10.86
CA GLN A 143 -21.55 -9.34 -9.46
C GLN A 143 -20.23 -9.20 -8.69
N ALA A 144 -19.09 -9.55 -9.31
CA ALA A 144 -17.78 -9.39 -8.69
C ALA A 144 -17.46 -7.93 -8.35
N LEU A 145 -17.83 -6.98 -9.22
CA LEU A 145 -17.67 -5.56 -8.95
C LEU A 145 -18.54 -5.08 -7.78
N LYS A 146 -19.83 -5.46 -7.75
CA LYS A 146 -20.73 -5.14 -6.62
C LYS A 146 -20.18 -5.66 -5.29
N GLN A 147 -19.76 -6.92 -5.25
CA GLN A 147 -19.13 -7.50 -4.07
C GLN A 147 -17.84 -6.75 -3.68
N ALA A 148 -17.02 -6.35 -4.65
CA ALA A 148 -15.81 -5.58 -4.36
C ALA A 148 -16.13 -4.22 -3.74
N ASP A 149 -17.18 -3.53 -4.20
CA ASP A 149 -17.60 -2.23 -3.66
C ASP A 149 -18.17 -2.35 -2.25
N GLU A 150 -19.02 -3.35 -1.98
CA GLU A 150 -19.52 -3.63 -0.64
C GLU A 150 -18.38 -3.94 0.34
N GLN A 151 -17.40 -4.74 -0.09
CA GLN A 151 -16.24 -5.05 0.73
C GLN A 151 -15.40 -3.79 1.01
N ARG A 152 -15.20 -2.92 0.01
CA ARG A 152 -14.53 -1.63 0.21
C ARG A 152 -15.28 -0.77 1.23
N ALA A 153 -16.60 -0.67 1.13
CA ALA A 153 -17.42 0.10 2.07
C ALA A 153 -17.29 -0.43 3.50
N LYS A 154 -17.41 -1.76 3.70
CA LYS A 154 -17.19 -2.41 4.99
C LYS A 154 -15.80 -2.12 5.55
N TRP A 155 -14.76 -2.19 4.72
CA TRP A 155 -13.40 -1.90 5.15
C TRP A 155 -13.19 -0.45 5.54
N GLN A 156 -13.84 0.49 4.86
CA GLN A 156 -13.78 1.90 5.25
C GLN A 156 -14.46 2.10 6.61
N ALA A 157 -15.61 1.47 6.85
CA ALA A 157 -16.31 1.55 8.14
C ALA A 157 -15.45 0.96 9.29
N GLU A 158 -14.90 -0.24 9.10
CA GLU A 158 -14.00 -0.88 10.07
C GLU A 158 -12.75 -0.02 10.36
N ARG A 159 -12.21 0.64 9.33
CA ARG A 159 -11.07 1.55 9.51
C ARG A 159 -11.43 2.79 10.31
N ARG A 160 -12.60 3.39 10.06
CA ARG A 160 -13.07 4.57 10.80
C ARG A 160 -13.16 4.30 12.31
N GLN A 161 -13.62 3.12 12.71
CA GLN A 161 -13.65 2.73 14.13
C GLN A 161 -12.26 2.70 14.79
N ILE A 162 -11.23 2.30 14.04
CA ILE A 162 -9.84 2.36 14.53
C ILE A 162 -9.34 3.81 14.54
N ASP A 163 -9.65 4.57 13.50
CA ASP A 163 -9.26 5.98 13.40
C ASP A 163 -9.88 6.80 14.55
N GLU A 164 -11.11 6.52 14.96
CA GLU A 164 -11.76 7.10 16.15
C GLU A 164 -10.98 6.82 17.44
N LYS A 165 -10.49 5.59 17.63
CA LYS A 165 -9.63 5.25 18.78
C LYS A 165 -8.32 6.03 18.74
N TRP A 166 -7.73 6.20 17.56
CA TRP A 166 -6.51 7.00 17.41
C TRP A 166 -6.74 8.49 17.61
N ILE A 167 -7.91 9.02 17.22
CA ILE A 167 -8.31 10.40 17.50
C ILE A 167 -8.49 10.60 19.01
N ALA A 168 -9.07 9.63 19.73
CA ALA A 168 -9.17 9.68 21.17
C ALA A 168 -7.79 9.71 21.86
N VAL A 169 -6.85 8.88 21.38
CA VAL A 169 -5.45 8.95 21.83
C VAL A 169 -4.86 10.33 21.59
N TRP A 170 -5.01 10.87 20.37
CA TRP A 170 -4.51 12.21 20.04
C TRP A 170 -5.09 13.31 20.93
N GLY A 171 -6.39 13.25 21.21
CA GLY A 171 -7.09 14.19 22.10
C GLY A 171 -6.68 14.07 23.57
N SER A 172 -6.15 12.91 23.99
CA SER A 172 -5.62 12.71 25.34
C SER A 172 -4.20 13.26 25.55
N LEU A 173 -3.48 13.59 24.46
CA LEU A 173 -2.14 14.16 24.54
C LEU A 173 -2.20 15.64 24.93
N ASP A 174 -1.23 16.09 25.72
CA ASP A 174 -1.09 17.52 26.03
C ASP A 174 -0.52 18.32 24.85
N ALA A 175 -0.60 19.66 24.93
CA ALA A 175 -0.15 20.54 23.87
C ALA A 175 1.35 20.39 23.52
N GLY A 176 2.19 20.11 24.52
CA GLY A 176 3.63 19.88 24.32
C GLY A 176 3.91 18.54 23.63
N GLN A 177 3.20 17.48 24.03
CA GLN A 177 3.26 16.17 23.39
C GLN A 177 2.78 16.25 21.93
N GLN A 178 1.66 16.91 21.67
CA GLN A 178 1.13 17.13 20.31
C GLN A 178 2.14 17.90 19.45
N ALA A 179 2.75 18.97 19.96
CA ALA A 179 3.76 19.74 19.25
C ALA A 179 4.98 18.88 18.85
N ARG A 180 5.46 18.02 19.75
CA ARG A 180 6.56 17.08 19.47
C ARG A 180 6.17 16.10 18.35
N VAL A 181 4.96 15.55 18.38
CA VAL A 181 4.48 14.64 17.34
C VAL A 181 4.37 15.34 15.98
N VAL A 182 3.88 16.58 15.94
CA VAL A 182 3.80 17.37 14.70
C VAL A 182 5.18 17.58 14.10
N VAL A 183 6.19 17.95 14.90
CA VAL A 183 7.57 18.11 14.43
C VAL A 183 8.11 16.80 13.86
N TYR A 184 7.88 15.68 14.55
CA TYR A 184 8.28 14.35 14.06
C TYR A 184 7.63 14.00 12.72
N LEU A 185 6.32 14.29 12.56
CA LEU A 185 5.60 14.00 11.33
C LEU A 185 6.06 14.88 10.16
N LYS A 186 6.45 16.13 10.41
CA LYS A 186 7.04 17.02 9.39
C LYS A 186 8.37 16.47 8.87
N ASP A 187 9.31 16.14 9.77
CA ASP A 187 10.60 15.53 9.37
C ASP A 187 10.38 14.23 8.58
N ARG A 188 9.41 13.42 8.99
CA ARG A 188 9.05 12.20 8.27
C ARG A 188 8.47 12.49 6.88
N ALA A 189 7.64 13.51 6.73
CA ALA A 189 7.04 13.91 5.45
C ALA A 189 8.12 14.41 4.48
N GLU A 190 9.06 15.23 4.93
CA GLU A 190 10.20 15.69 4.13
C GLU A 190 11.08 14.52 3.67
N LYS A 191 11.40 13.58 4.58
CA LYS A 191 12.12 12.35 4.23
C LYS A 191 11.33 11.44 3.28
N ALA A 192 10.00 11.50 3.28
CA ALA A 192 9.18 10.75 2.34
C ALA A 192 9.22 11.39 0.94
N GLN A 193 9.18 12.72 0.85
CA GLN A 193 9.30 13.45 -0.42
C GLN A 193 10.64 13.19 -1.10
N LYS A 194 11.77 13.34 -0.38
CA LYS A 194 13.10 13.03 -0.91
C LYS A 194 13.24 11.59 -1.42
N ARG A 195 12.57 10.65 -0.75
CA ARG A 195 12.53 9.25 -1.19
C ARG A 195 11.68 9.05 -2.43
N ALA A 196 10.58 9.78 -2.58
CA ALA A 196 9.74 9.72 -3.76
C ALA A 196 10.50 10.23 -5.00
N GLU A 197 11.19 11.36 -4.86
CA GLU A 197 12.05 11.92 -5.91
C GLU A 197 13.14 10.93 -6.35
N ALA A 198 13.90 10.38 -5.38
CA ALA A 198 14.93 9.38 -5.69
C ALA A 198 14.37 8.09 -6.32
N LEU A 199 13.11 7.72 -6.03
CA LEU A 199 12.48 6.57 -6.66
C LEU A 199 12.08 6.86 -8.11
N GLU A 200 11.60 8.08 -8.41
CA GLU A 200 11.29 8.51 -9.78
C GLU A 200 12.56 8.59 -10.64
N GLU A 201 13.65 9.16 -10.10
CA GLU A 201 14.94 9.17 -10.79
C GLU A 201 15.41 7.74 -11.12
N ARG A 202 15.33 6.82 -10.15
CA ARG A 202 15.69 5.42 -10.37
C ARG A 202 14.76 4.72 -11.36
N LYS A 203 13.48 5.11 -11.43
CA LYS A 203 12.54 4.57 -12.41
C LYS A 203 12.93 5.02 -13.82
N GLN A 204 13.21 6.30 -14.01
CA GLN A 204 13.67 6.86 -15.28
C GLN A 204 14.98 6.22 -15.75
N GLN A 205 15.96 6.06 -14.85
CA GLN A 205 17.22 5.37 -15.17
C GLN A 205 17.00 3.93 -15.62
N ARG A 206 16.06 3.21 -14.99
CA ARG A 206 15.72 1.82 -15.37
C ARG A 206 14.99 1.74 -16.70
N GLU A 207 14.16 2.73 -17.02
CA GLU A 207 13.48 2.82 -18.31
C GLU A 207 14.48 3.14 -19.43
N ALA A 208 15.39 4.09 -19.22
CA ALA A 208 16.48 4.39 -20.15
C ALA A 208 17.38 3.17 -20.40
N ALA A 209 17.86 2.52 -19.34
CA ALA A 209 18.69 1.31 -19.45
C ALA A 209 17.96 0.12 -20.12
N ARG A 210 16.62 0.05 -20.00
CA ARG A 210 15.83 -0.95 -20.73
C ARG A 210 15.71 -0.62 -22.21
N ALA A 211 15.55 0.66 -22.55
CA ALA A 211 15.49 1.12 -23.94
C ALA A 211 16.83 0.88 -24.67
N GLU A 212 17.96 1.19 -24.03
CA GLU A 212 19.30 0.94 -24.60
C GLU A 212 19.59 -0.55 -24.83
N ARG A 213 19.16 -1.43 -23.92
CA ARG A 213 19.30 -2.88 -24.10
C ARG A 213 18.42 -3.41 -25.22
N ALA A 214 17.24 -2.83 -25.41
CA ALA A 214 16.33 -3.20 -26.49
C ALA A 214 16.86 -2.75 -27.85
N SER A 215 17.45 -1.56 -27.95
CA SER A 215 18.06 -1.07 -29.20
C SER A 215 19.37 -1.77 -29.53
N GLY A 216 20.23 -2.03 -28.55
CA GLY A 216 21.49 -2.77 -28.76
C GLY A 216 21.30 -4.22 -29.20
N LYS A 217 20.18 -4.86 -28.84
CA LYS A 217 19.82 -6.22 -29.30
C LYS A 217 19.18 -6.25 -30.69
N ALA A 218 18.66 -5.12 -31.18
CA ALA A 218 18.10 -5.00 -32.53
C ALA A 218 19.16 -4.66 -33.60
N ALA A 219 20.35 -4.25 -33.18
CA ALA A 219 21.46 -3.86 -34.06
C ALA A 219 22.58 -4.93 -34.18
N SER A 220 22.41 -6.09 -33.53
CA SER A 220 23.30 -7.27 -33.60
C SER A 220 22.54 -8.47 -34.13
#